data_AF-A0A518RKS7-F1
#
_entry.id   AF-A0A518RKS7-F1
#
_cell.length_a   1.000
_cell.length_b   1.000
_cell.length_c   1.000
_cell.angle_alpha   90.00
_cell.angle_beta   90.00
_cell.angle_gamma   90.00
#
_symmetry.space_group_name_H-M   'P 1'
#
loop_
_entity.id
_entity.type
_entity.pdbx_description
1 polymer ?
#
loop_
_entity_poly.entity_id
_entity_poly.type
_entity_poly.pdbx_seq_one_letter_code
_entity_poly.pdbx_strand_id
1 'polypeptide(L)'
;MAEGGAIDALNEGLRLLESDLKADDVARQRVRILVLRIGAPNDVQVVTDWVDAIDFEAPEIEANGTTPLGLGVHRALEEIEAEKERYRDNGIPYNRPWLFILTDGEPTDLGWERAAAECRAAEEAGRVSVFGVGVGDAGLDKLARFSTRQPLRLKGLAFREFFLWLSRSARVGSQAAPSDAIQMAPPSDWAVVPGRS
;
A
#
# COMPACT_ATOMS: atom_id res chain seq x y z
N MET A 1 -7.06 -13.60 3.18
CA MET A 1 -7.48 -13.47 1.76
C MET A 1 -7.66 -14.82 1.06
N ALA A 2 -7.82 -15.92 1.81
CA ALA A 2 -7.75 -17.27 1.24
C ALA A 2 -9.05 -17.73 0.54
N GLU A 3 -10.18 -17.10 0.82
CA GLU A 3 -11.48 -17.53 0.32
C GLU A 3 -11.96 -16.66 -0.85
N GLY A 4 -12.69 -17.28 -1.80
CA GLY A 4 -13.46 -16.56 -2.81
C GLY A 4 -12.66 -15.94 -3.97
N GLY A 5 -11.42 -16.39 -4.24
CA GLY A 5 -10.63 -15.91 -5.39
C GLY A 5 -9.98 -14.53 -5.21
N ALA A 6 -10.02 -13.97 -4.00
CA ALA A 6 -9.44 -12.66 -3.71
C ALA A 6 -7.92 -12.63 -3.91
N ILE A 7 -7.23 -13.72 -3.57
CA ILE A 7 -5.78 -13.81 -3.74
C ILE A 7 -5.38 -13.87 -5.23
N ASP A 8 -6.15 -14.59 -6.05
CA ASP A 8 -5.92 -14.67 -7.49
C ASP A 8 -6.13 -13.29 -8.14
N ALA A 9 -7.21 -12.60 -7.76
CA ALA A 9 -7.50 -11.25 -8.24
C ALA A 9 -6.45 -10.22 -7.77
N LEU A 10 -5.90 -10.36 -6.55
CA LEU A 10 -4.77 -9.56 -6.07
C LEU A 10 -3.53 -9.79 -6.95
N ASN A 11 -3.18 -11.05 -7.21
CA ASN A 11 -2.03 -11.42 -8.03
C ASN A 11 -2.18 -10.94 -9.49
N GLU A 12 -3.38 -11.03 -10.07
CA GLU A 12 -3.69 -10.45 -11.37
C GLU A 12 -3.55 -8.91 -11.36
N GLY A 13 -4.01 -8.28 -10.29
CA GLY A 13 -3.87 -6.85 -10.07
C GLY A 13 -2.40 -6.39 -10.00
N LEU A 14 -1.54 -7.14 -9.30
CA LEU A 14 -0.10 -6.85 -9.23
C LEU A 14 0.59 -6.98 -10.59
N ARG A 15 0.26 -8.01 -11.38
CA ARG A 15 0.74 -8.14 -12.76
C ARG A 15 0.28 -6.99 -13.66
N LEU A 16 -0.94 -6.50 -13.44
CA LEU A 16 -1.42 -5.32 -14.14
C LEU A 16 -0.63 -4.08 -13.75
N LEU A 17 -0.42 -3.83 -12.45
CA LEU A 17 0.40 -2.72 -11.95
C LEU A 17 1.79 -2.73 -12.59
N GLU A 18 2.44 -3.90 -12.64
CA GLU A 18 3.72 -4.08 -13.30
C GLU A 18 3.66 -3.61 -14.77
N SER A 19 2.76 -4.19 -15.56
CA SER A 19 2.66 -3.87 -16.99
C SER A 19 2.37 -2.38 -17.23
N ASP A 20 1.50 -1.79 -16.40
CA ASP A 20 1.08 -0.40 -16.53
C ASP A 20 2.17 0.59 -16.16
N LEU A 21 3.01 0.28 -15.18
CA LEU A 21 4.11 1.15 -14.80
C LEU A 21 5.27 1.05 -15.80
N LYS A 22 5.59 -0.16 -16.28
CA LYS A 22 6.62 -0.38 -17.31
C LYS A 22 6.29 0.29 -18.64
N ALA A 23 5.00 0.42 -18.97
CA ALA A 23 4.53 1.06 -20.19
C ALA A 23 4.61 2.60 -20.15
N ASP A 24 4.81 3.23 -18.99
CA ASP A 24 4.92 4.68 -18.87
C ASP A 24 6.38 5.12 -18.77
N ASP A 25 6.81 6.01 -19.67
CA ASP A 25 8.21 6.40 -19.81
C ASP A 25 8.81 7.09 -18.58
N VAL A 26 7.98 7.80 -17.81
CA VAL A 26 8.43 8.52 -16.62
C VAL A 26 8.31 7.62 -15.39
N ALA A 27 7.17 6.96 -15.22
CA ALA A 27 6.91 6.14 -14.04
C ALA A 27 7.90 4.98 -13.92
N ARG A 28 8.26 4.32 -15.04
CA ARG A 28 9.22 3.21 -15.04
C ARG A 28 10.60 3.57 -14.47
N GLN A 29 10.99 4.84 -14.51
CA GLN A 29 12.30 5.32 -14.04
C GLN A 29 12.25 6.04 -12.69
N ARG A 30 11.06 6.42 -12.20
CA ARG A 30 10.92 7.29 -11.02
C ARG A 30 10.07 6.69 -9.90
N VAL A 31 9.28 5.67 -10.21
CA VAL A 31 8.49 4.94 -9.22
C VAL A 31 9.34 3.79 -8.69
N ARG A 32 9.42 3.68 -7.36
CA ARG A 32 9.97 2.51 -6.68
C ARG A 32 8.91 1.82 -5.86
N ILE A 33 8.99 0.50 -5.79
CA ILE A 33 7.99 -0.36 -5.15
C ILE A 33 8.70 -1.30 -4.17
N LEU A 34 8.10 -1.44 -2.99
CA LEU A 34 8.38 -2.47 -2.00
C LEU A 34 7.07 -3.22 -1.75
N VAL A 35 7.12 -4.54 -1.66
CA VAL A 35 5.95 -5.36 -1.33
C VAL A 35 6.25 -6.19 -0.08
N LEU A 36 5.43 -5.98 0.95
CA LEU A 36 5.45 -6.77 2.17
C LEU A 36 4.24 -7.69 2.19
N ARG A 37 4.46 -8.96 2.52
CA ARG A 37 3.41 -9.92 2.86
C ARG A 37 3.39 -10.11 4.36
N ILE A 38 2.20 -10.03 4.96
CA ILE A 38 1.98 -10.36 6.37
C ILE A 38 1.22 -11.69 6.46
N GLY A 39 1.56 -12.53 7.44
CA GLY A 39 0.94 -13.85 7.56
C GLY A 39 1.48 -14.72 8.70
N ALA A 40 1.09 -16.00 8.70
CA ALA A 40 1.23 -16.93 9.82
C ALA A 40 2.65 -17.12 10.42
N PRO A 41 2.75 -17.48 11.71
CA PRO A 41 1.76 -17.24 12.77
C PRO A 41 1.79 -15.78 13.27
N ASN A 42 2.88 -15.04 13.00
CA ASN A 42 3.08 -13.62 13.25
C ASN A 42 4.35 -13.19 12.48
N ASP A 43 4.30 -13.24 11.15
CA ASP A 43 5.45 -12.99 10.28
C ASP A 43 5.20 -11.85 9.30
N VAL A 44 6.28 -11.19 8.90
CA VAL A 44 6.32 -10.15 7.87
C VAL A 44 7.49 -10.43 6.95
N GLN A 45 7.16 -10.69 5.69
CA GLN A 45 8.15 -11.01 4.68
C GLN A 45 8.23 -9.89 3.64
N VAL A 46 9.45 -9.45 3.35
CA VAL A 46 9.73 -8.68 2.13
C VAL A 46 9.69 -9.66 0.96
N VAL A 47 8.63 -9.61 0.16
CA VAL A 47 8.48 -10.45 -1.04
C VAL A 47 9.00 -9.76 -2.29
N THR A 48 9.08 -8.42 -2.25
CA THR A 48 9.79 -7.60 -3.22
C THR A 48 10.47 -6.48 -2.46
N ASP A 49 11.80 -6.40 -2.52
CA ASP A 49 12.58 -5.29 -1.96
C ASP A 49 12.40 -4.02 -2.83
N TRP A 50 12.82 -2.85 -2.34
CA TRP A 50 12.74 -1.58 -3.07
C TRP A 50 13.36 -1.68 -4.46
N VAL A 51 12.52 -1.71 -5.48
CA VAL A 51 12.92 -1.88 -6.89
C VAL A 51 12.32 -0.77 -7.75
N ASP A 52 13.04 -0.33 -8.78
CA ASP A 52 12.50 0.58 -9.79
C ASP A 52 11.37 -0.10 -10.56
N ALA A 53 10.36 0.66 -10.98
CA ALA A 53 9.20 0.11 -11.67
C ALA A 53 9.57 -0.59 -13.00
N ILE A 54 10.67 -0.22 -13.65
CA ILE A 54 11.19 -0.92 -14.83
C ILE A 54 11.66 -2.34 -14.52
N ASP A 55 12.15 -2.58 -13.30
CA ASP A 55 12.68 -3.85 -12.82
C ASP A 55 11.71 -4.60 -11.89
N PHE A 56 10.56 -4.00 -11.57
CA PHE A 56 9.54 -4.63 -10.75
C PHE A 56 8.98 -5.87 -11.46
N GLU A 57 9.08 -7.03 -10.82
CA GLU A 57 8.41 -8.27 -11.23
C GLU A 57 7.31 -8.54 -10.21
N ALA A 58 6.05 -8.65 -10.66
CA ALA A 58 4.92 -8.84 -9.77
C ALA A 58 5.08 -10.16 -8.98
N PRO A 59 5.17 -10.11 -7.64
CA PRO A 59 5.30 -11.32 -6.85
C PRO A 59 4.00 -12.13 -6.86
N GLU A 60 4.13 -13.43 -6.67
CA GLU A 60 2.98 -14.27 -6.35
C GLU A 60 2.74 -14.26 -4.84
N ILE A 61 1.58 -13.74 -4.44
CA ILE A 61 1.17 -13.68 -3.04
C ILE A 61 0.27 -14.88 -2.76
N GLU A 62 0.59 -15.58 -1.67
CA GLU A 62 -0.25 -16.64 -1.12
C GLU A 62 -0.90 -16.15 0.17
N ALA A 63 -2.17 -16.49 0.38
CA ALA A 63 -2.85 -16.23 1.64
C ALA A 63 -2.28 -17.14 2.74
N ASN A 64 -1.90 -16.56 3.88
CA ASN A 64 -1.22 -17.33 4.92
C ASN A 64 -1.63 -16.91 6.34
N GLY A 65 -2.48 -17.71 6.98
CA GLY A 65 -2.82 -17.64 8.41
C GLY A 65 -3.32 -16.30 8.93
N THR A 66 -2.61 -15.73 9.90
CA THR A 66 -3.05 -14.59 10.73
C THR A 66 -2.74 -13.23 10.07
N THR A 67 -3.18 -12.14 10.69
CA THR A 67 -2.99 -10.78 10.18
C THR A 67 -2.18 -9.95 11.20
N PRO A 68 -0.85 -10.17 11.31
CA PRO A 68 0.01 -9.41 12.21
C PRO A 68 0.26 -7.99 11.68
N LEU A 69 -0.82 -7.19 11.63
CA LEU A 69 -0.85 -5.91 10.94
C LEU A 69 0.01 -4.86 11.64
N GLY A 70 0.08 -4.88 12.96
CA GLY A 70 0.94 -3.96 13.71
C GLY A 70 2.41 -4.15 13.33
N LEU A 71 2.87 -5.41 13.36
CA LEU A 71 4.21 -5.80 12.92
C LEU A 71 4.48 -5.39 11.46
N GLY A 72 3.52 -5.66 10.56
CA GLY A 72 3.63 -5.30 9.14
C GLY A 72 3.78 -3.81 8.90
N VAL A 73 2.93 -3.01 9.54
CA VAL A 73 2.98 -1.55 9.41
C VAL A 73 4.24 -0.99 10.03
N HIS A 74 4.69 -1.50 11.18
CA HIS A 74 5.93 -1.08 11.79
C HIS A 74 7.12 -1.30 10.85
N ARG A 75 7.23 -2.52 10.29
CA ARG A 75 8.25 -2.87 9.29
C ARG A 75 8.19 -1.97 8.06
N ALA A 76 6.99 -1.68 7.55
CA ALA A 76 6.82 -0.78 6.41
C ALA A 76 7.33 0.64 6.70
N LEU A 77 7.08 1.17 7.90
CA LEU A 77 7.56 2.49 8.30
C LEU A 77 9.08 2.55 8.44
N GLU A 78 9.70 1.48 8.95
CA GLU A 78 11.16 1.35 9.00
C GLU A 78 11.77 1.36 7.60
N GLU A 79 11.24 0.54 6.68
CA GLU A 79 11.70 0.47 5.30
C GLU A 79 11.55 1.81 4.56
N ILE A 80 10.45 2.52 4.81
CA ILE A 80 10.23 3.85 4.24
C ILE A 80 11.27 4.86 4.79
N GLU A 81 11.56 4.86 6.09
CA GLU A 81 12.51 5.81 6.65
C GLU A 81 13.94 5.52 6.22
N ALA A 82 14.34 4.25 6.19
CA ALA A 82 15.65 3.82 5.68
C ALA A 82 15.85 4.27 4.22
N GLU A 83 14.80 4.12 3.39
CA GLU A 83 14.88 4.52 2.00
C GLU A 83 14.94 6.05 1.84
N LYS A 84 14.18 6.80 2.64
CA LYS A 84 14.29 8.26 2.66
C LYS A 84 15.68 8.71 3.09
N GLU A 85 16.30 8.04 4.07
CA GLU A 85 17.67 8.33 4.50
C GLU A 85 18.66 8.10 3.36
N ARG A 86 18.56 6.97 2.66
CA ARG A 86 19.37 6.68 1.47
C ARG A 86 19.27 7.79 0.42
N TYR A 87 18.07 8.31 0.16
CA TYR A 87 17.90 9.42 -0.78
C TYR A 87 18.56 10.71 -0.26
N ARG A 88 18.38 11.06 1.02
CA ARG A 88 19.01 12.24 1.64
C ARG A 88 20.53 12.18 1.57
N ASP A 89 21.12 11.03 1.88
CA ASP A 89 22.57 10.82 1.88
C ASP A 89 23.19 10.99 0.49
N ASN A 90 22.41 10.70 -0.55
CA ASN A 90 22.83 10.87 -1.94
C ASN A 90 22.41 12.22 -2.55
N GLY A 91 21.80 13.12 -1.76
CA GLY A 91 21.29 14.41 -2.25
C GLY A 91 20.16 14.29 -3.26
N ILE A 92 19.45 13.16 -3.28
CA ILE A 92 18.37 12.88 -4.23
C ILE A 92 17.06 13.34 -3.59
N PRO A 93 16.32 14.27 -4.22
CA PRO A 93 14.99 14.64 -3.73
C PRO A 93 14.00 13.49 -3.94
N TYR A 94 13.06 13.34 -3.01
CA TYR A 94 11.99 12.35 -3.10
C TYR A 94 10.63 12.99 -2.84
N ASN A 95 9.59 12.38 -3.42
CA ASN A 95 8.21 12.73 -3.14
C ASN A 95 7.77 12.01 -1.86
N ARG A 96 6.76 12.57 -1.16
CA ARG A 96 6.21 11.92 0.03
C ARG A 96 5.76 10.48 -0.29
N PRO A 97 6.30 9.45 0.38
CA PRO A 97 6.02 8.05 0.07
C PRO A 97 4.58 7.67 0.42
N TRP A 98 4.06 6.64 -0.25
CA TRP A 98 2.72 6.11 -0.03
C TRP A 98 2.79 4.69 0.55
N LEU A 99 1.95 4.42 1.55
CA LEU A 99 1.77 3.11 2.15
C LEU A 99 0.33 2.65 1.91
N PHE A 100 0.18 1.60 1.09
CA PHE A 100 -1.10 0.92 0.90
C PHE A 100 -1.18 -0.30 1.80
N ILE A 101 -2.24 -0.38 2.61
CA ILE A 101 -2.52 -1.51 3.50
C ILE A 101 -3.74 -2.24 2.94
N LEU A 102 -3.54 -3.46 2.42
CA LEU A 102 -4.61 -4.31 1.91
C LEU A 102 -4.81 -5.48 2.88
N THR A 103 -6.03 -5.64 3.40
CA THR A 103 -6.36 -6.73 4.34
C THR A 103 -7.82 -7.14 4.21
N ASP A 104 -8.11 -8.44 4.35
CA ASP A 104 -9.47 -8.95 4.52
C ASP A 104 -9.83 -9.27 5.98
N GLY A 105 -8.90 -9.07 6.89
CA GLY A 105 -9.05 -9.38 8.31
C GLY A 105 -8.68 -8.22 9.23
N GLU A 106 -8.73 -8.50 10.53
CA GLU A 106 -8.38 -7.58 11.61
C GLU A 106 -6.97 -7.85 12.15
N PRO A 107 -6.29 -6.84 12.73
CA PRO A 107 -5.03 -7.05 13.44
C PRO A 107 -5.13 -8.17 14.48
N THR A 108 -4.16 -9.09 14.45
CA THR A 108 -4.08 -10.25 15.37
C THR A 108 -2.91 -10.19 16.35
N ASP A 109 -1.93 -9.32 16.10
CA ASP A 109 -0.71 -9.20 16.91
C ASP A 109 -0.91 -8.31 18.14
N LEU A 110 -0.23 -8.64 19.25
CA LEU A 110 -0.27 -7.83 20.46
C LEU A 110 0.46 -6.49 20.23
N GLY A 111 -0.15 -5.39 20.66
CA GLY A 111 0.45 -4.06 20.55
C GLY A 111 0.26 -3.38 19.20
N TRP A 112 -0.60 -3.93 18.32
CA TRP A 112 -0.93 -3.33 17.04
C TRP A 112 -1.45 -1.88 17.17
N GLU A 113 -2.12 -1.52 18.28
CA GLU A 113 -2.60 -0.17 18.53
C GLU A 113 -1.46 0.85 18.64
N ARG A 114 -0.31 0.43 19.18
CA ARG A 114 0.88 1.28 19.25
C ARG A 114 1.44 1.52 17.86
N ALA A 115 1.59 0.47 17.04
CA ALA A 115 2.01 0.61 15.66
C ALA A 115 1.03 1.48 14.84
N ALA A 116 -0.27 1.36 15.10
CA ALA A 116 -1.29 2.20 14.50
C ALA A 116 -1.12 3.69 14.88
N ALA A 117 -0.87 3.98 16.17
CA ALA A 117 -0.61 5.34 16.64
C ALA A 117 0.68 5.92 16.04
N GLU A 118 1.76 5.14 15.94
CA GLU A 118 3.01 5.53 15.30
C GLU A 118 2.82 5.82 13.80
N CYS A 119 2.05 4.98 13.10
CA CYS A 119 1.69 5.16 11.70
C CYS A 119 0.89 6.45 11.48
N ARG A 120 -0.13 6.68 12.30
CA ARG A 120 -0.96 7.87 12.25
C ARG A 120 -0.14 9.14 12.52
N ALA A 121 0.75 9.11 13.51
CA ALA A 121 1.67 10.22 13.80
C ALA A 121 2.66 10.46 12.64
N ALA A 122 3.15 9.41 11.98
CA ALA A 122 3.99 9.55 10.79
C ALA A 122 3.26 10.25 9.64
N GLU A 123 1.98 9.92 9.47
CA GLU A 123 1.14 10.56 8.48
C GLU A 123 0.82 12.01 8.82
N GLU A 124 0.43 12.32 10.05
CA GLU A 124 0.17 13.69 10.50
C GLU A 124 1.41 14.58 10.36
N ALA A 125 2.60 14.03 10.61
CA ALA A 125 3.88 14.71 10.44
C ALA A 125 4.34 14.83 8.97
N GLY A 126 3.53 14.41 8.00
CA GLY A 126 3.89 14.54 6.58
C GLY A 126 4.89 13.51 6.06
N ARG A 127 5.27 12.50 6.85
CA ARG A 127 6.36 11.56 6.52
C ARG A 127 5.96 10.48 5.50
N VAL A 128 4.69 10.09 5.48
CA VAL A 128 4.11 9.05 4.62
C VAL A 128 2.62 9.33 4.42
N SER A 129 2.04 9.01 3.27
CA SER A 129 0.57 8.97 3.09
C SER A 129 0.08 7.54 3.21
N VAL A 130 -0.86 7.27 4.12
CA VAL A 130 -1.37 5.93 4.40
C VAL A 130 -2.76 5.76 3.78
N PHE A 131 -3.00 4.60 3.18
CA PHE A 131 -4.26 4.22 2.55
C PHE A 131 -4.66 2.82 2.99
N GLY A 132 -5.68 2.72 3.83
CA GLY A 132 -6.28 1.45 4.22
C GLY A 132 -7.33 0.98 3.22
N VAL A 133 -7.19 -0.24 2.73
CA VAL A 133 -8.13 -0.91 1.82
C VAL A 133 -8.56 -2.24 2.43
N GLY A 134 -9.83 -2.30 2.83
CA GLY A 134 -10.45 -3.52 3.32
C GLY A 134 -11.04 -4.35 2.20
N VAL A 135 -10.76 -5.65 2.17
CA VAL A 135 -11.28 -6.62 1.21
C VAL A 135 -12.35 -7.46 1.88
N GLY A 136 -13.45 -7.77 1.18
CA GLY A 136 -14.54 -8.56 1.77
C GLY A 136 -15.05 -7.90 3.06
N ASP A 137 -15.07 -8.65 4.16
CA ASP A 137 -15.59 -8.26 5.48
C ASP A 137 -14.55 -7.72 6.46
N ALA A 138 -13.41 -7.21 5.96
CA ALA A 138 -12.37 -6.60 6.78
C ALA A 138 -12.91 -5.65 7.86
N GLY A 139 -12.36 -5.75 9.08
CA GLY A 139 -12.71 -4.88 10.20
C GLY A 139 -12.15 -3.47 10.02
N LEU A 140 -12.90 -2.64 9.29
CA LEU A 140 -12.50 -1.27 8.93
C LEU A 140 -12.30 -0.36 10.14
N ASP A 141 -13.00 -0.59 11.25
CA ASP A 141 -12.85 0.22 12.47
C ASP A 141 -11.44 0.11 13.07
N LYS A 142 -10.86 -1.10 13.05
CA LYS A 142 -9.47 -1.31 13.48
C LYS A 142 -8.48 -0.78 12.45
N LEU A 143 -8.74 -1.00 11.16
CA LEU A 143 -7.90 -0.47 10.08
C LEU A 143 -7.85 1.07 10.10
N ALA A 144 -8.96 1.74 10.43
CA ALA A 144 -9.05 3.19 10.55
C ALA A 144 -8.13 3.79 11.63
N ARG A 145 -7.63 2.98 12.58
CA ARG A 145 -6.70 3.46 13.61
C ARG A 145 -5.31 3.79 13.06
N PHE A 146 -4.94 3.21 11.91
CA PHE A 146 -3.61 3.36 11.32
C PHE A 146 -3.44 4.64 10.50
N SER A 147 -4.52 5.36 10.21
CA SER A 147 -4.49 6.55 9.37
C SER A 147 -5.45 7.63 9.88
N THR A 148 -5.16 8.86 9.50
CA THR A 148 -6.08 10.00 9.57
C THR A 148 -7.19 9.92 8.52
N ARG A 149 -6.99 9.12 7.46
CA ARG A 149 -7.95 8.92 6.38
C ARG A 149 -8.90 7.77 6.72
N GLN A 150 -10.13 7.88 6.26
CA GLN A 150 -11.09 6.78 6.34
C GLN A 150 -10.63 5.64 5.41
N PRO A 151 -10.53 4.39 5.89
CA PRO A 151 -10.23 3.27 5.03
C PRO A 151 -11.41 3.00 4.09
N LEU A 152 -11.08 2.52 2.89
CA LEU A 152 -12.06 2.22 1.85
C LEU A 152 -12.27 0.73 1.76
N ARG A 153 -13.48 0.32 1.37
CA ARG A 153 -13.76 -1.08 1.05
C ARG A 153 -13.54 -1.32 -0.43
N LEU A 154 -12.84 -2.38 -0.79
CA LEU A 154 -12.76 -2.85 -2.16
C LEU A 154 -14.15 -3.35 -2.60
N LYS A 155 -14.65 -2.84 -3.73
CA LYS A 155 -15.94 -3.24 -4.28
C LYS A 155 -15.83 -4.64 -4.87
N GLY A 156 -16.34 -5.65 -4.17
CA GLY A 156 -16.15 -7.05 -4.58
C GLY A 156 -14.66 -7.39 -4.71
N LEU A 157 -14.25 -7.89 -5.87
CA LEU A 157 -12.85 -8.18 -6.21
C LEU A 157 -12.26 -7.19 -7.23
N ALA A 158 -12.62 -5.90 -7.13
CA ALA A 158 -12.16 -4.84 -8.03
C ALA A 158 -10.67 -4.46 -7.87
N PHE A 159 -9.79 -5.44 -7.63
CA PHE A 159 -8.34 -5.26 -7.55
C PHE A 159 -7.79 -4.69 -8.85
N ARG A 160 -8.29 -5.18 -10.00
CA ARG A 160 -7.91 -4.68 -11.32
C ARG A 160 -8.08 -3.17 -11.40
N GLU A 161 -9.26 -2.65 -11.07
CA GLU A 161 -9.58 -1.23 -11.09
C GLU A 161 -8.78 -0.45 -10.05
N PHE A 162 -8.56 -1.03 -8.87
CA PHE A 162 -7.68 -0.46 -7.84
C PHE A 162 -6.25 -0.26 -8.35
N PHE A 163 -5.64 -1.28 -8.95
CA PHE A 163 -4.26 -1.21 -9.44
C PHE A 163 -4.11 -0.33 -10.68
N LEU A 164 -5.12 -0.26 -11.57
CA LEU A 164 -5.18 0.74 -12.64
C LEU A 164 -5.25 2.18 -12.10
N TRP A 165 -6.04 2.39 -11.05
CA TRP A 165 -6.11 3.69 -10.39
C TRP A 165 -4.77 4.04 -9.70
N LEU A 166 -4.12 3.06 -9.07
CA LEU A 166 -2.83 3.22 -8.42
C LEU A 166 -1.73 3.55 -9.45
N SER A 167 -1.68 2.82 -10.56
CA SER A 167 -0.71 3.06 -11.65
C SER A 167 -0.85 4.47 -12.20
N ARG A 168 -2.08 4.93 -12.50
CA ARG A 168 -2.37 6.29 -12.97
C ARG A 168 -1.95 7.35 -11.94
N SER A 169 -2.22 7.11 -10.67
CA SER A 169 -1.84 8.03 -9.59
C SER A 169 -0.32 8.10 -9.43
N ALA A 170 0.38 6.97 -9.54
CA ALA A 170 1.84 6.92 -9.51
C ALA A 170 2.47 7.64 -10.72
N ARG A 171 1.87 7.53 -11.92
CA ARG A 171 2.31 8.29 -13.11
C ARG A 171 2.22 9.80 -12.86
N VAL A 172 1.07 10.29 -12.39
CA VAL A 172 0.90 11.71 -12.04
C VAL A 172 1.90 12.12 -10.97
N GLY A 173 2.04 11.32 -9.91
CA GLY A 173 2.99 11.59 -8.84
C GLY A 173 4.45 11.60 -9.29
N SER A 174 4.83 10.74 -10.26
CA SER A 174 6.19 10.67 -10.80
C SER A 174 6.59 11.91 -11.62
N GLN A 175 5.61 12.66 -12.12
CA GLN A 175 5.81 13.88 -12.89
C GLN A 175 5.76 15.15 -12.01
N ALA A 176 5.18 15.05 -10.81
CA ALA A 176 5.05 16.17 -9.88
C ALA A 176 6.40 16.59 -9.27
N ALA A 177 6.50 17.86 -8.87
CA ALA A 177 7.68 18.33 -8.14
C ALA A 177 7.68 17.77 -6.70
N PRO A 178 8.85 17.57 -6.08
CA PRO A 178 8.97 17.04 -4.70
C PRO A 178 8.23 17.82 -3.60
N SER A 179 7.81 19.06 -3.89
CA SER A 179 7.06 19.92 -2.97
C SER A 179 5.54 19.90 -3.18
N ASP A 180 5.05 19.26 -4.24
CA ASP A 180 3.62 19.27 -4.54
C ASP A 180 2.90 18.25 -3.66
N ALA A 181 1.84 18.70 -2.99
CA ALA A 181 0.90 17.79 -2.36
C ALA A 181 0.15 17.04 -3.46
N ILE A 182 0.66 15.87 -3.85
CA ILE A 182 0.00 15.01 -4.85
C ILE A 182 -1.31 14.52 -4.24
N GLN A 183 -2.42 15.11 -4.68
CA GLN A 183 -3.74 14.62 -4.36
C GLN A 183 -4.10 13.50 -5.33
N MET A 184 -4.17 12.26 -4.83
CA MET A 184 -4.61 11.13 -5.65
C MET A 184 -6.03 11.38 -6.15
N ALA A 185 -6.32 10.92 -7.37
CA ALA A 185 -7.65 11.01 -7.94
C ALA A 185 -8.67 10.31 -7.00
N PRO A 186 -9.91 10.82 -6.87
CA PRO A 186 -10.92 10.17 -6.04
C PRO A 186 -11.17 8.74 -6.54
N PRO A 187 -11.25 7.75 -5.63
CA PRO A 187 -11.50 6.37 -6.01
C PRO A 187 -13.00 6.17 -6.28
N SER A 188 -13.40 6.22 -7.56
CA SER A 188 -14.81 6.08 -7.94
C SER A 188 -15.23 4.64 -8.25
N ASP A 189 -14.37 3.87 -8.93
CA ASP A 189 -14.83 2.65 -9.60
C ASP A 189 -14.51 1.36 -8.82
N TRP A 190 -13.51 1.41 -7.94
CA TRP A 190 -13.04 0.25 -7.16
C TRP A 190 -13.40 0.29 -5.68
N ALA A 191 -13.81 1.45 -5.15
CA ALA A 191 -13.99 1.68 -3.72
C ALA A 191 -15.46 1.89 -3.33
N VAL A 192 -15.80 1.45 -2.13
CA VAL A 192 -17.02 1.84 -1.40
C VAL A 192 -16.61 2.60 -0.15
N VAL A 193 -17.19 3.79 0.05
CA VAL A 193 -17.00 4.58 1.27
C VAL A 193 -17.94 4.05 2.35
N PRO A 194 -17.43 3.57 3.51
CA PRO A 194 -18.28 3.08 4.58
C PRO A 194 -19.27 4.18 5.05
N GLY A 195 -20.56 3.84 5.13
CA GLY A 195 -21.61 4.74 5.62
C GLY A 195 -22.30 5.62 4.57
N ARG A 196 -22.00 5.48 3.28
CA ARG A 196 -22.82 6.03 2.18
C ARG A 196 -23.51 4.89 1.43
N SER A 197 -24.79 4.67 1.73
CA SER A 197 -25.73 3.88 0.91
C SER A 197 -26.36 4.74 -0.17
#